data_AF-A0A429AZG4-F1
#
_entry.id   AF-A0A429AZG4-F1
#
_cell.length_a   1.000
_cell.length_b   1.000
_cell.length_c   1.000
_cell.angle_alpha   90.00
_cell.angle_beta   90.00
_cell.angle_gamma   90.00
#
_symmetry.space_group_name_H-M   'P 1'
#
loop_
_entity.id
_entity.type
_entity.pdbx_description
1 polymer ?
#
loop_
_entity_poly.entity_id
_entity_poly.type
_entity_poly.pdbx_seq_one_letter_code
_entity_poly.pdbx_strand_id
1 'polypeptide(L)' 'MELTVVRGQATPEELEAVVAAVFRRLAEAAEREASAWSAPSGLVRRPLPGGDDGWRLTAWAS' A
#
# COMPACT_ATOMS: atom_id res chain seq x y z
N MET A 1 -1.19 -18.59 -0.20
CA MET A 1 -2.32 -17.82 -0.75
C MET A 1 -3.31 -18.83 -1.28
N GLU A 2 -4.53 -18.83 -0.77
CA GLU A 2 -5.62 -19.70 -1.25
C GLU A 2 -6.53 -18.86 -2.16
N LEU A 3 -6.91 -19.40 -3.33
CA LEU A 3 -7.71 -18.67 -4.32
C LEU A 3 -9.06 -19.39 -4.48
N THR A 4 -10.14 -18.71 -4.14
CA THR A 4 -11.51 -19.25 -4.20
C THR A 4 -12.30 -18.56 -5.30
N VAL A 5 -12.88 -19.33 -6.22
CA VAL A 5 -13.79 -18.80 -7.23
C VAL A 5 -15.16 -18.58 -6.62
N VAL A 6 -15.53 -17.31 -6.42
CA VAL A 6 -16.82 -16.94 -5.81
C VAL A 6 -17.96 -16.93 -6.84
N ARG A 7 -17.66 -16.69 -8.12
CA ARG A 7 -18.64 -16.68 -9.22
C ARG A 7 -18.00 -17.11 -10.54
N GLY A 8 -18.73 -17.92 -11.32
CA GLY A 8 -18.30 -18.43 -12.62
C GLY A 8 -17.73 -19.84 -12.54
N GLN A 9 -17.30 -20.36 -13.69
CA GLN A 9 -16.51 -21.58 -13.81
C GLN A 9 -15.23 -21.15 -14.50
N ALA A 10 -14.13 -21.11 -13.75
CA ALA A 10 -12.81 -20.83 -14.32
C ALA A 10 -12.13 -22.18 -14.60
N THR A 11 -11.46 -22.28 -15.75
CA THR A 11 -10.66 -23.46 -16.04
C THR A 11 -9.39 -23.46 -15.16
N PRO A 12 -8.73 -24.62 -14.97
CA PRO A 12 -7.45 -24.68 -14.25
C PRO A 12 -6.40 -23.71 -14.82
N GLU A 13 -6.33 -23.58 -16.15
CA GLU A 13 -5.38 -22.72 -16.85
C GLU A 13 -5.66 -21.23 -16.60
N GLU A 14 -6.95 -20.84 -16.55
CA GLU A 14 -7.35 -19.48 -16.21
C GLU A 14 -6.99 -19.14 -14.75
N LEU A 15 -7.14 -20.09 -13.83
CA LEU A 15 -6.74 -19.91 -12.44
C LEU A 15 -5.23 -19.74 -12.31
N GLU A 16 -4.43 -20.56 -13.02
CA GLU A 16 -2.97 -20.41 -13.06
C GLU A 16 -2.56 -19.04 -13.61
N ALA A 17 -3.21 -18.58 -14.68
CA ALA A 17 -2.94 -17.28 -15.27
C ALA A 17 -3.23 -16.13 -14.28
N VAL A 18 -4.33 -16.21 -13.54
CA VAL A 18 -4.68 -15.23 -12.50
C VAL A 18 -3.66 -15.25 -11.36
N VAL A 19 -3.30 -16.45 -10.88
CA VAL A 19 -2.28 -16.60 -9.82
C VAL A 19 -0.96 -15.98 -10.27
N ALA A 20 -0.49 -16.30 -11.48
CA ALA A 20 0.75 -15.74 -12.04
C ALA A 20 0.69 -14.20 -12.15
N ALA A 21 -0.45 -13.65 -12.60
CA ALA A 21 -0.63 -12.21 -12.70
C ALA A 21 -0.59 -11.52 -11.33
N VAL A 22 -1.19 -12.13 -10.30
CA VAL A 22 -1.14 -11.63 -8.92
C VAL A 22 0.30 -11.66 -8.39
N PHE A 23 1.04 -12.74 -8.58
CA PHE A 23 2.43 -12.83 -8.14
C PHE A 23 3.33 -11.79 -8.81
N ARG A 24 3.21 -11.60 -10.13
CA ARG A 24 3.93 -10.54 -10.84
C ARG A 24 3.61 -9.17 -10.26
N ARG A 25 2.33 -8.89 -10.00
CA ARG A 25 1.88 -7.61 -9.44
C ARG A 25 2.44 -7.36 -8.04
N LEU A 26 2.55 -8.39 -7.22
CA LEU A 26 3.13 -8.34 -5.88
C LEU A 26 4.65 -8.12 -5.93
N ALA A 27 5.35 -8.79 -6.85
CA ALA A 27 6.78 -8.58 -7.07
C ALA A 27 7.06 -7.12 -7.46
N GLU A 28 6.34 -6.58 -8.45
CA GLU A 28 6.41 -5.17 -8.83
C GLU A 28 6.05 -4.22 -7.67
N ALA A 29 5.16 -4.64 -6.76
CA ALA A 29 4.80 -3.84 -5.61
C ALA A 29 5.89 -3.82 -4.53
N ALA A 30 6.61 -4.92 -4.37
CA ALA A 30 7.75 -5.01 -3.46
C ALA A 30 8.95 -4.20 -3.98
N GLU A 31 9.13 -4.12 -5.30
CA GLU A 31 10.18 -3.30 -5.94
C GLU A 31 9.84 -1.80 -5.94
N ARG A 32 8.58 -1.43 -5.73
CA ARG A 32 8.20 -0.02 -5.60
C ARG A 32 8.63 0.50 -4.23
N GLU A 33 9.46 1.54 -4.27
CA GLU A 33 9.89 2.27 -3.09
C GLU A 33 8.69 2.72 -2.25
N ALA A 34 8.77 2.53 -0.94
CA ALA A 34 7.70 2.89 -0.03
C ALA A 34 7.46 4.40 -0.13
N SER A 35 6.29 4.79 -0.63
CA SER A 35 5.90 6.19 -0.69
C SER A 35 6.03 6.82 0.69
N ALA A 36 6.64 8.00 0.77
CA ALA A 36 6.70 8.79 2.01
C ALA A 36 5.30 9.01 2.62
N TRP A 37 4.26 9.05 1.78
CA TRP A 37 2.86 9.17 2.18
C TRP A 37 2.27 7.90 2.82
N SER A 38 2.87 6.73 2.55
CA SER A 38 2.47 5.45 3.14
C SER A 38 3.33 5.06 4.34
N ALA A 39 4.24 5.93 4.78
CA ALA A 39 5.12 5.66 5.91
C ALA A 39 4.28 5.49 7.20
N PRO A 40 4.53 4.43 8.01
CA PRO A 40 3.80 4.21 9.26
C PRO A 40 3.90 5.36 10.26
N SER A 41 4.92 6.22 10.14
CA SER A 41 5.05 7.46 10.90
C SER A 41 3.88 8.44 10.69
N GLY A 42 3.24 8.41 9.51
CA GLY A 42 2.04 9.20 9.21
C GLY A 42 0.75 8.62 9.81
N LEU A 43 0.75 7.33 10.19
CA LEU A 43 -0.39 6.69 10.86
C LEU A 43 -0.52 7.11 12.33
N VAL A 44 0.57 7.61 12.91
CA VAL A 44 0.61 8.10 14.29
C VAL A 44 0.54 9.62 14.28
N ARG A 45 -0.59 10.19 14.72
CA ARG A 45 -0.64 11.63 15.01
C ARG A 45 0.32 11.93 16.16
N ARG A 46 1.45 12.55 15.86
CA ARG A 46 2.34 13.08 16.88
C ARG A 46 1.80 14.40 17.40
N PRO A 47 1.97 14.71 18.69
CA PRO A 47 1.69 16.03 19.22
C PRO A 47 2.48 17.07 18.41
N LEU A 48 1.79 18.11 17.94
CA LEU A 48 2.45 19.27 17.36
C LEU A 48 3.33 19.92 18.42
N PRO A 49 4.60 20.28 18.12
CA PRO A 49 5.41 21.04 19.05
C PRO A 49 4.69 22.36 19.36
N GLY A 50 4.37 22.57 20.64
CA GLY A 50 3.68 23.77 21.09
C GLY A 50 4.58 25.00 20.95
N GLY A 51 4.05 26.04 20.32
CA GLY A 51 4.70 27.34 20.12
C GLY A 51 3.88 28.22 19.18
N ASP A 52 4.12 29.53 19.19
CA ASP A 52 3.33 30.53 18.43
C ASP A 52 3.31 30.28 16.90
N ASP A 53 4.29 29.50 16.41
CA ASP A 53 4.42 29.11 15.01
C ASP A 53 4.13 27.60 14.76
N GLY A 54 3.59 26.87 15.74
CA GLY A 54 3.34 25.42 15.62
C GLY A 54 2.36 25.05 14.49
N TRP A 55 1.47 25.96 14.11
CA TRP A 55 0.56 25.82 12.97
C TRP A 55 1.21 26.21 11.62
N ARG A 56 2.40 26.84 11.61
CA ARG A 56 3.15 27.14 10.38
C ARG A 56 3.99 25.96 9.91
N LEU A 57 4.39 25.08 10.83
CA LEU A 57 5.13 23.85 10.52
C LEU A 57 4.25 22.77 9.87
N THR A 58 2.93 22.96 9.77
CA THR A 58 2.04 22.05 9.02
C THR A 58 2.06 22.28 7.50
N ALA A 59 2.73 23.34 7.03
CA ALA A 59 2.97 23.59 5.61
C ALA A 59 4.31 22.95 5.19
N TRP A 60 4.29 21.64 4.97
CA TRP A 60 5.35 20.87 4.30
C TRP A 60 6.74 20.94 4.95
N ALA A 61 7.01 20.04 5.88
CA ALA A 61 8.38 19.60 6.16
C ALA A 61 8.58 18.22 5.50
N SER A 62 9.38 18.21 4.44
CA SER A 62 9.95 17.07 3.73
C SER A 62 10.89 16.26 4.62
#